data_AF-G2DH56-F1
#
_entry.id   AF-G2DH56-F1
#
_cell.length_a   1.000
_cell.length_b   1.000
_cell.length_c   1.000
_cell.angle_alpha   90.00
_cell.angle_beta   90.00
_cell.angle_gamma   90.00
#
_symmetry.space_group_name_H-M   'P 1'
#
loop_
_entity.id
_entity.type
_entity.pdbx_description
1 polymer ?
#
loop_
_entity_poly.entity_id
_entity_poly.type
_entity_poly.pdbx_seq_one_letter_code
_entity_poly.pdbx_strand_id
1 'polypeptide(L)'
;MDHKQQILAMHARFINEVVKCSQNPERQAELEQHLKQAEENGWTALVSAVRQMLKGRRDAELLNSLDEEDQTIAESILLGMQNPATLPDPDAKPDPAMAAPGASLDDPHRRQRQSPGTAADLRDGRTDE
;
A
#
# COMPACT_ATOMS: atom_id res chain seq x y z
N MET A 1 -3.39 4.18 -17.25
CA MET A 1 -2.89 3.20 -16.27
C MET A 1 -1.38 3.17 -16.37
N ASP A 2 -0.69 3.38 -15.26
CA ASP A 2 0.76 3.29 -15.19
C ASP A 2 1.20 1.83 -15.37
N HIS A 3 2.24 1.59 -16.17
CA HIS A 3 2.73 0.23 -16.47
C HIS A 3 3.10 -0.54 -15.18
N LYS A 4 3.72 0.16 -14.22
CA LYS A 4 4.02 -0.37 -12.89
C LYS A 4 2.78 -0.84 -12.13
N GLN A 5 1.68 -0.09 -12.16
CA GLN A 5 0.43 -0.52 -11.49
C GLN A 5 -0.16 -1.78 -12.13
N GLN A 6 -0.02 -1.97 -13.45
CA GLN A 6 -0.46 -3.18 -14.12
C GLN A 6 0.38 -4.39 -13.69
N ILE A 7 1.70 -4.23 -13.61
CA ILE A 7 2.62 -5.27 -13.10
C ILE A 7 2.25 -5.64 -11.65
N LEU A 8 2.05 -4.63 -10.80
CA LEU A 8 1.67 -4.85 -9.40
C LEU A 8 0.33 -5.56 -9.27
N ALA A 9 -0.68 -5.17 -10.06
CA ALA A 9 -1.99 -5.82 -10.03
C ALA A 9 -1.92 -7.28 -10.52
N MET A 10 -1.17 -7.55 -11.58
CA MET A 10 -0.97 -8.89 -12.12
C MET A 10 -0.27 -9.82 -11.11
N HIS A 11 0.68 -9.28 -10.34
CA HIS A 11 1.49 -10.03 -9.38
C HIS A 11 1.08 -9.80 -7.91
N ALA A 12 -0.04 -9.12 -7.66
CA ALA A 12 -0.49 -8.75 -6.31
C ALA A 12 -0.64 -9.97 -5.39
N ARG A 13 -1.16 -11.08 -5.94
CA ARG A 13 -1.29 -12.34 -5.21
C ARG A 13 0.08 -12.86 -4.74
N PHE A 14 1.09 -12.87 -5.60
CA PHE A 14 2.43 -13.31 -5.25
C PHE A 14 3.07 -12.41 -4.18
N ILE A 15 2.97 -11.09 -4.36
CA ILE A 15 3.51 -10.10 -3.40
C ILE A 15 2.91 -10.29 -2.00
N ASN A 16 1.58 -10.43 -1.92
CA ASN A 16 0.89 -10.64 -0.65
C ASN A 16 1.29 -11.95 0.03
N GLU A 17 1.37 -13.05 -0.71
CA GLU A 17 1.73 -14.35 -0.13
C GLU A 17 3.17 -14.36 0.38
N VAL A 18 4.11 -13.77 -0.36
CA VAL A 18 5.52 -13.63 0.07
C VAL A 18 5.61 -12.82 1.36
N VAL A 19 4.91 -11.68 1.45
CA VAL A 19 4.95 -10.81 2.63
C VAL A 19 4.28 -11.47 3.84
N LYS A 20 3.15 -12.15 3.67
CA LYS A 20 2.49 -12.90 4.76
C LYS A 20 3.35 -14.05 5.26
N CYS A 21 3.99 -14.80 4.37
CA CYS A 21 4.84 -15.91 4.78
C CYS A 21 6.15 -15.41 5.40
N SER A 22 6.68 -14.27 4.96
CA SER A 22 7.85 -13.63 5.60
C SER A 22 7.57 -13.18 7.05
N GLN A 23 6.32 -12.87 7.40
CA GLN A 23 5.94 -12.48 8.76
C GLN A 23 5.62 -13.67 9.67
N ASN A 24 5.45 -14.87 9.10
CA ASN A 24 5.09 -16.08 9.83
C ASN A 24 6.23 -17.09 9.77
N PRO A 25 7.00 -17.29 10.85
CA PRO A 25 8.12 -18.24 10.85
C PRO A 25 7.67 -19.69 10.57
N GLU A 26 6.45 -20.05 10.95
CA GLU A 26 5.86 -21.37 10.65
C GLU A 26 5.62 -21.60 9.15
N ARG A 27 5.49 -20.52 8.36
CA ARG A 27 5.28 -20.56 6.90
C ARG A 27 6.56 -20.32 6.11
N GLN A 28 7.71 -20.24 6.78
CA GLN A 28 8.99 -20.02 6.11
C GLN A 28 9.32 -21.14 5.11
N ALA A 29 8.95 -22.38 5.41
CA ALA A 29 9.10 -23.50 4.47
C ALA A 29 8.24 -23.32 3.22
N GLU A 30 6.99 -22.87 3.38
CA GLU A 30 6.06 -22.60 2.28
C GLU A 30 6.58 -21.43 1.42
N LEU A 31 7.08 -20.36 2.05
CA LEU A 31 7.75 -19.25 1.37
C LEU A 31 8.92 -19.73 0.51
N GLU A 32 9.77 -20.59 1.05
CA GLU A 32 10.93 -21.11 0.34
C GLU A 32 10.51 -21.95 -0.87
N GLN A 33 9.43 -22.73 -0.75
CA GLN A 33 8.85 -23.46 -1.88
C GLN A 33 8.27 -22.53 -2.95
N HIS A 34 7.61 -21.43 -2.56
CA HIS A 34 7.12 -20.42 -3.50
C HIS A 34 8.26 -19.71 -4.23
N LEU A 35 9.32 -19.33 -3.51
CA LEU A 35 10.52 -18.73 -4.09
C LEU A 35 11.21 -19.70 -5.05
N LYS A 36 11.30 -20.99 -4.70
CA LYS A 36 11.89 -22.01 -5.57
C LYS A 36 11.08 -22.17 -6.87
N GLN A 37 9.75 -22.21 -6.78
CA GLN A 37 8.90 -22.24 -7.96
C GLN A 37 9.09 -21.00 -8.83
N ALA A 38 9.16 -19.80 -8.24
CA ALA A 38 9.42 -18.57 -9.00
C ALA A 38 10.79 -18.64 -9.73
N GLU A 39 11.82 -19.19 -9.07
CA GLU A 39 13.14 -19.42 -9.65
C GLU A 39 13.06 -20.35 -10.88
N GLU A 40 12.27 -21.43 -10.79
CA GLU A 40 12.02 -22.38 -11.88
C GLU A 40 11.23 -21.77 -13.04
N ASN A 41 10.40 -20.75 -12.78
CA ASN A 41 9.68 -19.98 -13.80
C ASN A 41 10.54 -18.87 -14.43
N GLY A 42 11.83 -18.77 -14.08
CA GLY A 42 12.76 -17.79 -14.64
C GLY A 42 12.90 -16.52 -13.83
N TRP A 43 12.26 -16.41 -12.67
CA TRP A 43 12.38 -15.25 -11.77
C TRP A 43 13.58 -15.36 -10.83
N THR A 44 14.68 -15.90 -11.33
CA THR A 44 15.88 -16.19 -10.52
C THR A 44 16.49 -14.91 -9.93
N ALA A 45 16.49 -13.82 -10.70
CA ALA A 45 17.01 -12.52 -10.24
C ALA A 45 16.17 -11.97 -9.09
N LEU A 46 14.84 -11.96 -9.22
CA LEU A 46 13.90 -11.56 -8.18
C LEU A 46 14.04 -12.41 -6.92
N VAL A 47 14.07 -13.74 -7.05
CA VAL A 47 14.20 -14.66 -5.91
C VAL A 47 15.52 -14.44 -5.18
N SER A 48 16.61 -14.22 -5.91
CA SER A 48 17.90 -13.88 -5.32
C SER A 48 17.83 -12.57 -4.52
N ALA A 49 17.19 -11.54 -5.08
CA ALA A 49 16.97 -10.27 -4.37
C ALA A 49 16.12 -10.44 -3.10
N VAL A 50 14.98 -11.15 -3.18
CA VAL A 50 14.10 -11.41 -2.03
C VAL A 50 14.82 -12.19 -0.94
N ARG A 51 15.59 -13.23 -1.28
CA ARG A 51 16.42 -13.98 -0.31
C ARG A 51 17.43 -13.09 0.39
N GLN A 52 18.02 -12.13 -0.31
CA GLN A 52 18.97 -11.17 0.27
C GLN A 52 18.26 -10.17 1.21
N MET A 53 17.06 -9.70 0.83
CA MET A 53 16.21 -8.86 1.68
C MET A 53 15.81 -9.56 2.98
N LEU A 54 15.45 -10.84 2.90
CA LEU A 54 15.14 -11.68 4.08
C LEU A 54 16.36 -11.87 5.00
N LYS A 55 17.57 -11.91 4.42
CA LYS A 55 18.84 -11.90 5.18
C LYS A 55 19.20 -10.52 5.76
N GLY A 56 18.42 -9.49 5.47
CA GLY A 56 18.64 -8.12 5.94
C GLY A 56 19.47 -7.24 5.00
N ARG A 57 19.89 -7.74 3.83
CA ARG A 57 20.54 -6.89 2.80
C ARG A 57 19.49 -6.20 1.94
N ARG A 58 19.39 -4.89 2.07
CA ARG A 58 18.43 -4.01 1.37
C ARG A 58 19.18 -3.00 0.50
N ASP A 59 20.22 -3.46 -0.17
CA ASP A 59 21.07 -2.63 -1.02
C ASP A 59 20.36 -2.26 -2.33
N ALA A 60 20.45 -0.99 -2.74
CA ALA A 60 19.88 -0.52 -4.00
C ALA A 60 20.46 -1.26 -5.22
N GLU A 61 21.70 -1.75 -5.12
CA GLU A 61 22.36 -2.56 -6.15
C GLU A 61 21.61 -3.87 -6.45
N LEU A 62 20.95 -4.47 -5.45
CA LEU A 62 20.13 -5.66 -5.63
C LEU A 62 18.91 -5.38 -6.52
N LEU A 63 18.33 -4.19 -6.40
CA LEU A 63 17.19 -3.75 -7.21
C LEU A 63 17.60 -3.27 -8.61
N ASN A 64 18.82 -2.77 -8.74
CA ASN A 64 19.31 -2.17 -9.99
C ASN A 64 19.73 -3.21 -11.04
N SER A 65 19.97 -4.46 -10.62
CA SER A 65 20.22 -5.60 -11.52
C SER A 65 18.95 -6.31 -11.96
N LEU A 66 17.78 -5.87 -11.48
CA LEU A 66 16.47 -6.41 -11.85
C LEU A 66 15.89 -5.63 -13.03
N ASP A 67 15.14 -6.33 -13.89
CA ASP A 67 14.31 -5.69 -14.90
C ASP A 67 13.21 -4.84 -14.25
N GLU A 68 12.58 -3.95 -15.02
CA GLU A 68 11.56 -3.02 -14.49
C GLU A 68 10.40 -3.76 -13.80
N GLU A 69 10.00 -4.92 -14.34
CA GLU A 69 8.98 -5.79 -13.76
C GLU A 69 9.40 -6.32 -12.38
N ASP A 70 10.56 -6.96 -12.32
CA ASP A 70 11.12 -7.54 -11.09
C ASP A 70 11.41 -6.47 -10.03
N GLN A 71 11.94 -5.31 -10.44
CA GLN A 71 12.21 -4.19 -9.55
C GLN A 71 10.91 -3.68 -8.91
N THR A 72 9.85 -3.54 -9.70
CA THR A 72 8.53 -3.10 -9.23
C THR A 72 7.93 -4.10 -8.23
N ILE A 73 8.07 -5.40 -8.48
CA ILE A 73 7.61 -6.46 -7.57
C ILE A 73 8.43 -6.48 -6.28
N ALA A 74 9.76 -6.44 -6.39
CA ALA A 74 10.68 -6.47 -5.24
C ALA A 74 10.49 -5.25 -4.32
N GLU A 75 10.33 -4.06 -4.89
CA GLU A 75 10.07 -2.83 -4.14
C GLU A 75 8.75 -2.92 -3.36
N SER A 76 7.70 -3.46 -3.98
CA SER A 76 6.40 -3.66 -3.33
C SER A 76 6.45 -4.68 -2.20
N ILE A 77 7.19 -5.79 -2.37
CA ILE A 77 7.43 -6.77 -1.29
C ILE A 77 8.16 -6.09 -0.12
N LEU A 78 9.21 -5.32 -0.42
CA LEU A 78 9.99 -4.61 0.60
C LEU A 78 9.13 -3.58 1.36
N LEU A 79 8.27 -2.85 0.65
CA LEU A 79 7.31 -1.92 1.24
C LEU A 79 6.29 -2.66 2.11
N GLY A 80 5.72 -3.77 1.63
CA GLY A 80 4.77 -4.60 2.39
C GLY A 80 5.37 -5.23 3.65
N MET A 81 6.64 -5.61 3.63
CA MET A 81 7.38 -6.07 4.82
C MET A 81 7.60 -4.97 5.86
N GLN A 82 7.75 -3.72 5.42
CA GLN A 82 7.90 -2.57 6.33
C GLN A 82 6.56 -2.05 6.83
N ASN A 83 5.56 -2.03 5.96
CA ASN A 83 4.21 -1.58 6.25
C ASN A 83 3.19 -2.42 5.46
N PRO A 84 2.47 -3.35 6.11
CA PRO A 84 1.49 -4.19 5.43
C PRO A 84 0.30 -3.41 4.87
N ALA A 85 0.09 -2.15 5.28
CA ALA A 85 -0.97 -1.30 4.75
C ALA A 85 -0.68 -0.75 3.33
N THR A 86 0.55 -0.90 2.82
CA THR A 86 0.93 -0.46 1.46
C THR A 86 0.86 -1.59 0.43
N LEU A 87 0.41 -2.78 0.82
CA LEU A 87 0.29 -3.92 -0.08
C LEU A 87 -0.77 -3.65 -1.14
N PRO A 88 -0.50 -3.95 -2.42
CA PRO A 88 -1.52 -3.90 -3.46
C PRO A 88 -2.59 -4.94 -3.14
N ASP A 89 -3.84 -4.51 -3.12
CA ASP A 89 -4.95 -5.43 -2.88
C ASP A 89 -5.18 -6.28 -4.16
N PRO A 90 -5.21 -7.62 -4.04
CA PRO A 90 -5.32 -8.51 -5.20
C PRO A 90 -6.71 -8.50 -5.85
N ASP A 91 -7.72 -7.93 -5.19
CA ASP A 91 -9.08 -7.72 -5.71
C ASP A 91 -9.33 -6.26 -6.10
N ALA A 92 -8.50 -5.31 -5.64
CA ALA A 92 -8.57 -3.93 -6.03
C ALA A 92 -8.32 -3.77 -7.52
N LYS A 93 -9.42 -3.51 -8.23
CA LYS A 93 -9.37 -2.84 -9.53
C LYS A 93 -8.52 -1.58 -9.36
N PRO A 94 -7.52 -1.31 -10.22
CA PRO A 94 -6.62 -0.17 -10.04
C PRO A 94 -7.45 1.12 -9.98
N ASP A 95 -7.68 1.61 -8.76
CA ASP A 95 -8.37 2.86 -8.49
C ASP A 95 -7.37 3.99 -8.77
N PRO A 96 -7.59 4.83 -9.79
CA PRO A 96 -6.66 5.90 -10.16
C PRO A 96 -6.56 7.03 -9.12
N ALA A 97 -7.18 6.86 -7.94
CA ALA A 97 -7.21 7.84 -6.85
C ALA A 97 -6.16 7.60 -5.75
N MET A 98 -5.42 6.48 -5.76
CA MET A 98 -4.51 6.09 -4.66
C MET A 98 -3.04 6.49 -4.88
N ALA A 99 -2.70 7.16 -5.98
CA ALA A 99 -1.35 7.67 -6.22
C ALA A 99 -1.17 9.11 -5.69
N ALA A 100 -1.17 9.30 -4.38
CA ALA A 100 -0.55 10.50 -3.78
C ALA A 100 -0.10 10.27 -2.33
N PRO A 101 1.21 10.37 -2.03
CA PRO A 101 1.69 10.56 -0.67
C PRO A 101 1.38 11.99 -0.24
N GLY A 102 0.20 12.17 0.35
CA GLY A 102 -0.20 13.35 1.10
C GLY A 102 -0.52 12.96 2.53
N ALA A 103 0.50 12.70 3.34
CA ALA A 103 0.33 12.76 4.79
C ALA A 103 0.02 14.23 5.14
N SER A 104 -1.25 14.58 5.24
CA SER A 104 -1.69 15.80 5.91
C SER A 104 -2.95 15.46 6.69
N LEU A 105 -2.71 15.16 7.97
CA LEU A 105 -3.45 15.66 9.11
C LEU A 105 -4.82 16.28 8.76
N ASP A 106 -5.89 15.52 8.98
CA ASP A 106 -7.14 16.15 9.42
C ASP A 106 -7.88 15.22 10.40
N ASP A 107 -8.48 15.88 11.37
CA ASP A 107 -8.59 15.52 12.77
C ASP A 107 -9.87 14.72 13.11
N PRO A 108 -9.83 13.70 13.98
CA PRO A 108 -11.02 12.98 14.42
C PRO A 108 -11.72 13.68 15.60
N HIS A 109 -12.27 14.89 15.43
CA HIS A 109 -13.19 15.49 16.40
C HIS A 109 -14.68 15.37 16.01
N ARG A 110 -15.23 14.22 16.38
CA ARG A 110 -16.25 14.16 17.43
C ARG A 110 -17.34 15.25 17.38
N ARG A 111 -18.50 14.84 16.83
CA ARG A 111 -19.87 15.12 17.32
C ARG A 111 -20.02 16.27 18.34
N GLN A 112 -20.67 17.37 17.94
CA GLN A 112 -21.79 18.01 18.64
C GLN A 112 -22.58 18.82 17.59
N ARG A 113 -23.74 18.38 17.10
CA ARG A 113 -25.06 18.59 17.72
C ARG A 113 -25.17 19.90 18.50
N GLN A 114 -25.42 21.00 17.80
CA GLN A 114 -26.25 22.08 18.33
C GLN A 114 -27.25 22.54 17.26
N SER A 115 -28.49 22.12 17.48
CA SER A 115 -29.72 22.64 16.87
C SER A 115 -30.12 23.96 17.56
N PRO A 116 -31.34 24.48 17.34
CA PRO A 116 -31.79 25.40 16.31
C PRO A 116 -31.85 26.87 16.80
N GLY A 117 -31.86 27.83 15.86
CA GLY A 117 -32.06 29.25 16.15
C GLY A 117 -33.41 29.53 16.80
N THR A 118 -33.35 29.92 18.07
CA THR A 118 -34.45 30.42 18.89
C THR A 118 -34.96 31.76 18.37
N ALA A 119 -36.29 31.90 18.42
CA ALA A 119 -37.06 33.10 18.14
C ALA A 119 -36.83 34.23 19.17
N ALA A 120 -37.30 35.42 18.79
CA ALA A 120 -37.66 36.59 19.61
C ALA A 120 -36.58 37.66 19.81
N ASP A 121 -36.77 38.80 19.12
CA ASP A 121 -36.71 40.17 19.64
C ASP A 121 -37.18 41.11 18.50
N LEU A 122 -38.43 41.57 18.42
CA LEU A 122 -39.12 42.62 19.18
C LEU A 122 -38.44 44.01 19.15
N ARG A 123 -38.97 44.90 18.30
CA ARG A 123 -39.21 46.36 18.49
C ARG A 123 -38.02 47.34 18.35
N ASP A 124 -38.14 48.21 17.34
CA ASP A 124 -38.24 49.69 17.43
C ASP A 124 -38.53 50.18 15.98
N GLY A 125 -39.67 50.75 15.57
CA GLY A 125 -40.33 51.95 16.10
C GLY A 125 -39.56 53.19 15.64
N ARG A 126 -40.03 53.96 14.61
CA ARG A 126 -39.88 55.43 14.47
C ARG A 126 -40.25 56.00 13.06
N THR A 127 -41.38 56.72 13.04
CA THR A 127 -41.80 57.93 12.27
C THR A 127 -41.83 57.97 10.73
N ASP A 128 -43.07 57.96 10.22
CA ASP A 128 -43.75 59.05 9.49
C ASP A 128 -42.94 60.35 9.24
N GLU A 129 -42.79 60.74 7.98
CA GLU A 129 -43.28 62.01 7.41
C GLU A 129 -43.42 61.88 5.88
#